data_AF-A0AAW6XLC2-F1
#
_entry.id   AF-A0AAW6XLC2-F1
#
_cell.length_a   1.000
_cell.length_b   1.000
_cell.length_c   1.000
_cell.angle_alpha   90.00
_cell.angle_beta   90.00
_cell.angle_gamma   90.00
#
_symmetry.space_group_name_H-M   'P 1'
#
loop_
_entity.id
_entity.type
_entity.pdbx_description
1 polymer ?
#
loop_
_entity_poly.entity_id
_entity_poly.type
_entity_poly.pdbx_seq_one_letter_code
_entity_poly.pdbx_strand_id
1 'polypeptide(L)'
;IASDSTEAVHIAKQIGYPVALKLRSPDIPHKSEVQGVMLYLRTANEVQQAANAIFDRVKMAWPQARVHGLLVQSMANRAGAQELRVVVEHDPVFGPLIMLGEGGVEWRPEDQAVVALPPLNM
;
A
#
# COMPACT_ATOMS: atom_id res chain seq x y z
N ILE A 1 -12.10 -1.78 6.42
CA ILE A 1 -11.63 -0.39 6.18
C ILE A 1 -12.15 0.40 7.36
N ALA A 2 -11.32 1.25 7.95
CA ALA A 2 -11.71 2.07 9.09
C ALA A 2 -12.10 3.48 8.63
N SER A 3 -13.26 3.94 9.05
CA SER A 3 -13.80 5.28 8.77
C SER A 3 -13.21 6.33 9.72
N ASP A 4 -12.80 5.91 10.90
CA ASP A 4 -12.15 6.73 11.91
C ASP A 4 -11.05 5.94 12.65
N SER A 5 -10.43 6.60 13.61
CA SER A 5 -9.33 6.05 14.39
C SER A 5 -9.75 5.01 15.43
N THR A 6 -10.98 5.09 15.95
CA THR A 6 -11.53 4.08 16.88
C THR A 6 -11.76 2.76 16.15
N GLU A 7 -12.37 2.83 14.96
CA GLU A 7 -12.56 1.68 14.08
C GLU A 7 -11.20 1.09 13.63
N ALA A 8 -10.21 1.95 13.36
CA ALA A 8 -8.87 1.51 13.00
C ALA A 8 -8.21 0.69 14.13
N VAL A 9 -8.35 1.14 15.38
CA VAL A 9 -7.88 0.40 16.56
C VAL A 9 -8.61 -0.92 16.72
N HIS A 10 -9.93 -0.94 16.52
CA HIS A 10 -10.73 -2.17 16.61
C HIS A 10 -10.26 -3.21 15.59
N ILE A 11 -10.12 -2.83 14.33
CA ILE A 11 -9.64 -3.73 13.27
C ILE A 11 -8.20 -4.17 13.55
N ALA A 12 -7.32 -3.27 14.02
CA ALA A 12 -5.94 -3.62 14.35
C ALA A 12 -5.85 -4.69 15.46
N LYS A 13 -6.72 -4.61 16.47
CA LYS A 13 -6.80 -5.64 17.54
C LYS A 13 -7.26 -7.00 17.00
N GLN A 14 -8.16 -7.02 16.02
CA GLN A 14 -8.61 -8.26 15.38
C GLN A 14 -7.54 -8.89 14.49
N ILE A 15 -6.79 -8.07 13.75
CA ILE A 15 -5.70 -8.52 12.87
C ILE A 15 -4.49 -9.00 13.67
N GLY A 16 -4.19 -8.35 14.80
CA GLY A 16 -2.94 -8.52 15.53
C GLY A 16 -1.83 -7.59 15.02
N TYR A 17 -0.86 -7.32 15.89
CA TYR A 17 0.22 -6.36 15.65
C TYR A 17 1.52 -7.06 15.19
N PRO A 18 2.40 -6.37 14.42
CA PRO A 18 2.28 -5.00 13.95
C PRO A 18 1.36 -4.83 12.73
N VAL A 19 0.72 -3.67 12.61
CA VAL A 19 -0.13 -3.29 11.48
C VAL A 19 0.41 -2.07 10.73
N ALA A 20 -0.08 -1.87 9.51
CA ALA A 20 0.04 -0.67 8.72
C ALA A 20 -1.33 0.00 8.54
N LEU A 21 -1.33 1.34 8.53
CA LEU A 21 -2.45 2.16 8.08
C LEU A 21 -2.13 2.74 6.71
N LYS A 22 -3.09 2.65 5.78
CA LYS A 22 -2.96 3.22 4.43
C LYS A 22 -4.24 3.97 4.03
N LEU A 23 -4.10 5.24 3.68
CA LEU A 23 -5.19 6.07 3.17
C LEU A 23 -5.79 5.48 1.90
N ARG A 24 -7.12 5.44 1.85
CA ARG A 24 -7.88 5.11 0.65
C ARG A 24 -8.72 6.33 0.26
N SER A 25 -8.36 6.95 -0.85
CA SER A 25 -9.09 8.07 -1.44
C SER A 25 -8.95 8.00 -2.96
N PRO A 26 -10.03 8.09 -3.75
CA PRO A 26 -9.95 8.23 -5.21
C PRO A 26 -9.36 9.58 -5.64
N ASP A 27 -9.39 10.60 -4.77
CA ASP A 27 -9.01 11.97 -5.11
C ASP A 27 -7.54 12.29 -4.79
N ILE A 28 -6.87 11.42 -4.02
CA ILE A 28 -5.45 11.56 -3.66
C ILE A 28 -4.67 10.47 -4.39
N PRO A 29 -4.02 10.79 -5.52
CA PRO A 29 -3.42 9.79 -6.41
C PRO A 29 -2.23 9.09 -5.74
N HIS A 30 -1.36 9.85 -5.06
CA HIS A 30 -0.21 9.30 -4.37
C HIS A 30 -0.32 9.51 -2.86
N LYS A 31 -0.39 8.39 -2.11
CA LYS A 31 -0.51 8.42 -0.65
C LYS A 31 0.63 9.19 0.03
N SER A 32 1.80 9.27 -0.61
CA SER A 32 2.98 10.01 -0.13
C SER A 32 2.72 11.51 0.02
N GLU A 33 1.84 12.10 -0.80
CA GLU A 33 1.51 13.53 -0.77
C GLU A 33 0.97 14.01 0.57
N VAL A 34 0.33 13.12 1.33
CA VAL A 34 -0.26 13.42 2.64
C VAL A 34 0.33 12.56 3.76
N GLN A 35 1.47 11.93 3.52
CA GLN A 35 2.04 10.90 4.40
C GLN A 35 0.95 9.89 4.84
N GLY A 36 0.15 9.44 3.88
CA GLY A 36 -1.03 8.59 4.07
C GLY A 36 -0.69 7.13 4.31
N VAL A 37 0.56 6.78 4.58
CA VAL A 37 1.01 5.44 4.94
C VAL A 37 1.80 5.50 6.23
N MET A 38 1.35 4.76 7.24
CA MET A 38 2.03 4.60 8.52
C MET A 38 2.28 3.11 8.75
N LEU A 39 3.53 2.72 8.95
CA LEU A 39 3.95 1.31 9.04
C LEU A 39 4.38 0.95 10.46
N TYR A 40 4.47 -0.35 10.74
CA TYR A 40 5.02 -0.90 11.99
C TYR A 40 4.36 -0.37 13.27
N LEU A 41 3.04 -0.17 13.25
CA LEU A 41 2.27 0.24 14.42
C LEU A 41 2.05 -1.00 15.30
N ARG A 42 2.59 -0.96 16.52
CA ARG A 42 2.68 -2.09 17.46
C ARG A 42 1.63 -2.04 18.57
N THR A 43 0.98 -0.90 18.74
CA THR A 43 0.03 -0.69 19.84
C THR A 43 -1.24 0.00 19.37
N ALA A 44 -2.31 -0.15 20.16
CA ALA A 44 -3.57 0.56 19.93
C ALA A 44 -3.37 2.09 19.95
N ASN A 45 -2.51 2.59 20.84
CA ASN A 45 -2.23 4.02 20.91
C ASN A 45 -1.49 4.54 19.65
N GLU A 46 -0.51 3.79 19.16
CA GLU A 46 0.18 4.13 17.90
C GLU A 46 -0.79 4.16 16.71
N VAL A 47 -1.71 3.18 16.63
CA VAL A 47 -2.75 3.15 15.59
C VAL A 47 -3.67 4.36 15.68
N GLN A 48 -4.17 4.66 16.88
CA GLN A 48 -5.05 5.79 17.14
C GLN A 48 -4.41 7.12 16.71
N GLN A 49 -3.17 7.35 17.14
CA GLN A 49 -2.41 8.57 16.84
C GLN A 49 -2.11 8.69 15.35
N ALA A 50 -1.65 7.60 14.72
CA ALA A 50 -1.34 7.57 13.30
C ALA A 50 -2.59 7.82 12.43
N ALA A 51 -3.73 7.23 12.79
CA ALA A 51 -4.99 7.43 12.07
C ALA A 51 -5.45 8.90 12.12
N ASN A 52 -5.47 9.50 13.31
CA ASN A 52 -5.82 10.92 13.49
C ASN A 52 -4.88 11.82 12.68
N ALA A 53 -3.57 11.58 12.78
CA ALA A 53 -2.58 12.39 12.07
C ALA A 53 -2.74 12.31 10.54
N ILE A 54 -3.10 11.14 9.98
CA ILE A 54 -3.42 11.02 8.55
C ILE A 54 -4.66 11.86 8.19
N PHE A 55 -5.75 11.73 8.95
CA PHE A 55 -6.98 12.48 8.67
C PHE A 55 -6.76 14.00 8.78
N ASP A 56 -6.00 14.46 9.77
CA ASP A 56 -5.70 15.88 9.94
C ASP A 56 -4.88 16.42 8.77
N ARG A 57 -3.85 15.69 8.31
CA ARG A 57 -3.08 16.07 7.12
C ARG A 57 -3.94 16.14 5.87
N VAL A 58 -4.84 15.19 5.67
CA VAL A 58 -5.76 15.20 4.52
C VAL A 58 -6.70 16.39 4.59
N LYS A 59 -7.29 16.68 5.76
CA LYS A 59 -8.17 17.85 5.93
C LYS A 59 -7.45 19.17 5.62
N MET A 60 -6.17 19.28 5.98
CA MET A 60 -5.39 20.50 5.73
C MET A 60 -4.96 20.64 4.27
N ALA A 61 -4.42 19.57 3.66
CA ALA A 61 -3.84 19.64 2.32
C ALA A 61 -4.88 19.42 1.20
N TRP A 62 -5.93 18.64 1.47
CA TRP A 62 -6.95 18.22 0.51
C TRP A 62 -8.36 18.30 1.12
N PRO A 63 -8.83 19.49 1.52
CA PRO A 63 -10.08 19.66 2.28
C PRO A 63 -11.33 19.16 1.55
N GLN A 64 -11.29 19.08 0.21
CA GLN A 64 -12.41 18.64 -0.63
C GLN A 64 -12.27 17.18 -1.09
N ALA A 65 -11.21 16.46 -0.68
CA ALA A 65 -11.01 15.08 -1.11
C ALA A 65 -12.02 14.13 -0.46
N ARG A 66 -12.58 13.24 -1.27
CA ARG A 66 -13.40 12.13 -0.81
C ARG A 66 -12.52 11.08 -0.17
N VAL A 67 -12.58 10.97 1.15
CA VAL A 67 -11.83 9.95 1.90
C VAL A 67 -12.72 8.74 2.15
N HIS A 68 -12.34 7.57 1.62
CA HIS A 68 -13.04 6.31 1.91
C HIS A 68 -12.60 5.67 3.24
N GLY A 69 -11.56 6.21 3.88
CA GLY A 69 -11.04 5.77 5.17
C GLY A 69 -9.62 5.23 5.10
N LEU A 70 -9.26 4.40 6.09
CA LEU A 70 -7.96 3.78 6.26
C LEU A 70 -8.05 2.27 6.07
N LEU A 71 -7.21 1.71 5.21
CA LEU A 71 -6.92 0.29 5.19
C LEU A 71 -6.03 -0.04 6.38
N VAL A 72 -6.47 -0.98 7.21
CA VAL A 72 -5.66 -1.57 8.29
C VAL A 72 -5.20 -2.94 7.81
N GLN A 73 -3.89 -3.18 7.81
CA GLN A 73 -3.31 -4.41 7.25
C GLN A 73 -2.22 -4.95 8.17
N SER A 74 -2.13 -6.27 8.34
CA SER A 74 -1.01 -6.92 9.02
C SER A 74 0.30 -6.64 8.30
N MET A 75 1.37 -6.42 9.04
CA MET A 75 2.72 -6.34 8.47
C MET A 75 3.31 -7.75 8.33
N ALA A 76 3.80 -8.07 7.13
CA ALA A 76 4.62 -9.26 6.93
C ALA A 76 5.96 -9.12 7.64
N ASN A 77 6.48 -10.23 8.21
CA ASN A 77 7.84 -10.28 8.70
C ASN A 77 8.82 -10.15 7.53
N ARG A 78 9.77 -9.21 7.62
CA ARG A 78 10.75 -8.93 6.56
C ARG A 78 12.16 -9.40 6.88
N ALA A 79 12.42 -9.93 8.07
CA ALA A 79 13.75 -10.39 8.43
C ALA A 79 14.20 -11.52 7.49
N GLY A 80 15.25 -11.25 6.70
CA GLY A 80 15.76 -12.17 5.68
C GLY A 80 14.89 -12.33 4.44
N ALA A 81 13.82 -11.53 4.28
CA ALA A 81 12.96 -11.59 3.11
C ALA A 81 13.54 -10.79 1.94
N GLN A 82 13.37 -11.31 0.73
CA GLN A 82 13.59 -10.54 -0.51
C GLN A 82 12.25 -9.96 -0.97
N GLU A 83 12.25 -8.68 -1.33
CA GLU A 83 11.13 -8.06 -2.00
C GLU A 83 11.22 -8.36 -3.49
N LEU A 84 10.14 -8.83 -4.09
CA LEU A 84 10.03 -9.10 -5.52
C LEU A 84 8.91 -8.26 -6.11
N ARG A 85 9.06 -7.88 -7.37
CA ARG A 85 8.02 -7.24 -8.17
C ARG A 85 7.60 -8.16 -9.30
N VAL A 86 6.29 -8.34 -9.43
CA VAL A 86 5.66 -9.00 -10.56
C VAL A 86 4.80 -7.97 -11.29
N VAL A 87 5.00 -7.83 -12.60
CA VAL A 87 4.16 -6.98 -13.45
C VAL A 87 3.54 -7.85 -14.53
N VAL A 88 2.26 -7.62 -14.77
CA VAL A 88 1.54 -8.16 -15.92
C VAL A 88 1.04 -6.96 -16.72
N GLU A 89 1.52 -6.82 -17.95
CA GLU A 89 1.15 -5.73 -18.83
C GLU A 89 0.88 -6.22 -20.25
N HIS A 90 0.24 -5.37 -21.04
CA HIS A 90 0.02 -5.64 -22.45
C HIS A 90 0.99 -4.79 -23.28
N ASP A 91 1.97 -5.45 -23.88
CA ASP A 91 2.88 -4.84 -24.84
C ASP A 91 2.18 -4.69 -26.21
N PRO A 92 2.37 -3.56 -26.91
CA PRO A 92 1.73 -3.31 -28.21
C PRO A 92 2.16 -4.28 -29.33
N VAL A 93 3.33 -4.92 -29.22
CA VAL A 93 3.90 -5.80 -30.24
C VAL A 93 3.73 -7.27 -29.86
N PHE A 94 4.09 -7.63 -28.63
CA PHE A 94 4.17 -9.02 -28.18
C PHE A 94 2.89 -9.54 -27.51
N GLY A 95 1.92 -8.66 -27.21
CA GLY A 95 0.75 -9.06 -26.47
C GLY A 95 0.99 -9.03 -24.96
N PRO A 96 0.37 -9.91 -24.16
CA PRO A 96 0.56 -9.91 -22.72
C PRO A 96 2.00 -10.36 -22.35
N LEU A 97 2.61 -9.66 -21.40
CA LEU A 97 3.94 -9.98 -20.86
C LEU A 97 3.85 -10.13 -19.33
N ILE A 98 4.67 -11.01 -18.77
CA ILE A 98 4.95 -11.10 -17.34
C ILE A 98 6.41 -10.70 -17.12
N MET A 99 6.63 -9.78 -16.18
CA MET A 99 7.95 -9.40 -15.71
C MET A 99 8.11 -9.76 -14.25
N LEU A 100 9.27 -10.32 -13.90
CA LEU A 100 9.68 -10.60 -12.52
C LEU A 100 11.03 -9.96 -12.25
N GLY A 101 11.17 -9.28 -11.12
CA GLY A 101 12.41 -8.61 -10.75
C GLY A 101 12.52 -8.35 -9.25
N GLU A 102 13.64 -7.75 -8.85
CA GLU A 102 13.79 -7.24 -7.49
C GLU A 102 12.76 -6.12 -7.23
N GLY A 103 12.17 -6.16 -6.04
CA GLY A 103 11.25 -5.13 -5.57
C GLY A 103 11.95 -3.83 -5.21
N GLY A 104 11.18 -2.84 -4.77
CA GLY A 104 11.69 -1.51 -4.44
C GLY A 104 10.96 -0.37 -5.14
N VAL A 105 11.28 0.84 -4.67
CA VAL A 105 10.66 2.10 -5.13
C VAL A 105 11.22 2.54 -6.49
N GLU A 106 12.53 2.44 -6.66
CA GLU A 106 13.27 2.86 -7.87
C GLU A 106 13.43 1.69 -8.86
N TRP A 107 12.34 0.98 -9.15
CA TRP A 107 12.37 -0.19 -10.04
C TRP A 107 12.42 0.21 -11.51
N ARG A 108 13.32 -0.40 -12.27
CA ARG A 108 13.50 -0.24 -13.72
C ARG A 108 13.38 -1.58 -14.44
N PRO A 109 12.37 -1.79 -15.30
CA PRO A 109 12.15 -3.08 -15.96
C PRO A 109 13.28 -3.45 -16.93
N GLU A 110 13.89 -2.45 -17.57
CA GLU A 110 14.92 -2.58 -18.62
C GLU A 110 16.13 -3.43 -18.19
N ASP A 111 16.54 -3.26 -16.93
CA ASP A 111 17.77 -3.81 -16.36
C ASP A 111 17.55 -4.60 -15.07
N GLN A 112 16.35 -4.58 -14.49
CA GLN A 112 16.04 -5.25 -13.21
C GLN A 112 14.91 -6.27 -13.30
N ALA A 113 14.49 -6.66 -14.50
CA ALA A 113 13.47 -7.69 -14.69
C ALA A 113 13.90 -8.77 -15.70
N VAL A 114 13.48 -10.01 -15.40
CA VAL A 114 13.36 -11.07 -16.40
C VAL A 114 11.95 -11.03 -16.98
N VAL A 115 11.85 -11.17 -18.31
CA VAL A 115 10.60 -11.06 -19.06
C VAL A 115 10.23 -12.41 -19.67
N ALA A 116 8.97 -12.79 -19.56
CA ALA A 116 8.43 -13.97 -20.21
C ALA A 116 7.03 -13.69 -20.78
N LEU A 117 6.65 -14.42 -21.82
CA LEU A 117 5.26 -14.50 -22.24
C LEU A 117 4.49 -15.35 -21.21
N PRO A 118 3.27 -14.96 -20.80
CA PRO A 118 2.44 -15.81 -19.96
C PRO A 118 2.15 -17.13 -20.68
N PRO A 119 1.91 -18.23 -19.94
CA PRO A 119 1.48 -19.48 -20.55
C PRO A 119 0.31 -19.23 -21.50
N LEU A 120 0.50 -19.53 -22.78
CA LEU A 120 -0.48 -19.40 -23.85
C LEU A 120 -1.47 -20.56 -23.77
N ASN A 121 -2.19 -20.64 -22.66
CA ASN A 121 -3.29 -21.58 -22.51
C ASN A 121 -4.56 -20.74 -22.64
N MET A 122 -5.05 -20.60 -23.87
CA MET A 122 -6.47 -20.34 -24.11
C MET A 122 -7.22 -21.66 -24.12
#